data_AF-A0A941LPU5-F1
#
_entry.id   AF-A0A941LPU5-F1
#
_cell.length_a   1.000
_cell.length_b   1.000
_cell.length_c   1.000
_cell.angle_alpha   90.00
_cell.angle_beta   90.00
_cell.angle_gamma   90.00
#
_symmetry.space_group_name_H-M   'P 1'
#
loop_
_entity.id
_entity.type
_entity.pdbx_description
1 polymer ?
#
loop_
_entity_poly.entity_id
_entity_poly.type
_entity_poly.pdbx_seq_one_letter_code
_entity_poly.pdbx_strand_id
1 'polypeptide(L)' 'MIVSFIAALKARAEVHGQSLEQELWAILSTAALPNVQETLALADRIRGLTPKRRQTDSTALIREDRDR' A
#
# COMPACT_ATOMS: atom_id res chain seq x y z
N MET A 1 -29.59 -0.44 18.51
CA MET A 1 -28.67 -1.54 18.07
C MET A 1 -27.38 -0.99 17.46
N ILE A 2 -26.81 0.11 17.98
CA ILE A 2 -25.54 0.71 17.47
C ILE A 2 -24.45 0.72 18.55
N VAL A 3 -24.82 0.56 19.82
CA VAL A 3 -23.91 0.62 20.98
C VAL A 3 -22.90 -0.55 20.99
N SER A 4 -23.15 -1.65 20.27
CA SER A 4 -22.27 -2.83 20.25
C SER A 4 -21.07 -2.72 19.32
N PHE A 5 -21.18 -2.03 18.18
CA PHE A 5 -20.09 -1.96 17.19
C PHE A 5 -18.93 -1.09 17.68
N ILE A 6 -19.23 0.07 18.27
CA ILE A 6 -18.22 0.95 18.85
C ILE A 6 -17.50 0.27 20.02
N ALA A 7 -18.24 -0.47 20.85
CA ALA A 7 -17.65 -1.23 21.96
C ALA A 7 -16.67 -2.31 21.46
N ALA A 8 -17.02 -3.02 20.39
CA ALA A 8 -16.14 -4.02 19.79
C ALA A 8 -14.84 -3.41 19.22
N LEU A 9 -14.94 -2.25 18.57
CA LEU A 9 -13.75 -1.54 18.07
C LEU A 9 -12.86 -1.01 19.19
N LYS A 10 -13.46 -0.50 20.28
CA LYS A 10 -12.70 -0.08 21.46
C LYS A 10 -11.96 -1.25 22.11
N ALA A 11 -12.65 -2.38 22.31
CA ALA A 11 -12.02 -3.58 22.87
C ALA A 11 -10.87 -4.08 21.99
N ARG A 12 -11.04 -4.04 20.67
CA ARG A 12 -9.97 -4.40 19.73
C ARG A 12 -8.77 -3.45 19.80
N ALA A 13 -9.03 -2.13 19.87
CA ALA A 13 -7.97 -1.13 20.04
C ALA A 13 -7.20 -1.32 21.36
N GLU A 14 -7.91 -1.63 22.45
CA GLU A 14 -7.31 -1.96 23.75
C GLU A 14 -6.40 -3.19 23.67
N VAL A 15 -6.84 -4.27 23.00
CA VAL A 15 -6.02 -5.48 22.80
C VAL A 15 -4.74 -5.17 22.02
N HIS A 16 -4.80 -4.27 21.04
CA HIS A 16 -3.63 -3.86 20.26
C HIS A 16 -2.77 -2.78 20.95
N GLY A 17 -3.20 -2.27 22.11
CA GLY A 17 -2.51 -1.19 22.82
C GLY A 17 -2.53 0.14 22.05
N GLN A 18 -3.56 0.35 21.23
CA GLN A 18 -3.70 1.51 20.35
C GLN A 18 -4.91 2.37 20.74
N SER A 19 -4.92 3.63 20.31
CA SER A 19 -6.14 4.43 20.37
C SER A 19 -7.18 3.91 19.37
N LEU A 20 -8.45 4.17 19.62
CA LEU A 20 -9.53 3.83 18.68
C LEU A 20 -9.30 4.45 17.29
N GLU A 21 -8.74 5.67 17.26
CA GLU A 21 -8.41 6.35 16.01
C GLU A 21 -7.31 5.61 15.24
N GLN A 22 -6.25 5.18 15.92
CA GLN A 22 -5.17 4.40 15.31
C GLN A 22 -5.67 3.06 14.76
N GLU A 23 -6.51 2.36 15.53
CA GLU A 23 -7.12 1.10 15.08
C GLU A 23 -8.00 1.33 13.84
N LEU A 24 -8.78 2.42 13.83
CA LEU A 24 -9.60 2.78 12.68
C LEU A 24 -8.73 3.11 11.46
N TRP A 25 -7.64 3.87 11.63
CA TRP A 25 -6.68 4.14 10.57
C TRP A 25 -6.11 2.84 10.01
N ALA A 26 -5.68 1.90 10.85
CA ALA A 26 -5.14 0.62 10.41
C ALA A 26 -6.17 -0.18 9.58
N ILE A 27 -7.41 -0.25 10.06
CA ILE A 27 -8.51 -0.94 9.35
C ILE A 27 -8.77 -0.28 8.00
N LEU A 28 -8.93 1.04 7.97
CA LEU A 28 -9.23 1.79 6.75
C LEU A 28 -8.06 1.74 5.76
N SER A 29 -6.82 1.87 6.23
CA SER A 29 -5.62 1.74 5.38
C SER A 29 -5.54 0.36 4.75
N THR A 30 -5.85 -0.69 5.50
CA THR A 30 -5.86 -2.07 4.96
C THR A 30 -6.99 -2.26 3.96
N ALA A 31 -8.19 -1.78 4.26
CA ALA A 31 -9.35 -1.88 3.38
C ALA A 31 -9.21 -1.03 2.10
N ALA A 32 -8.43 0.05 2.16
CA ALA A 32 -8.13 0.91 1.02
C ALA A 32 -7.04 0.34 0.09
N LEU A 33 -6.37 -0.76 0.47
CA LEU A 33 -5.43 -1.41 -0.44
C LEU A 33 -6.17 -1.94 -1.67
N PRO A 34 -5.62 -1.73 -2.88
CA PRO A 34 -6.24 -2.25 -4.09
C PRO A 34 -6.28 -3.77 -4.05
N ASN A 35 -7.39 -4.34 -4.53
CA ASN A 35 -7.48 -5.78 -4.71
C ASN A 35 -6.58 -6.26 -5.85
N VAL A 36 -6.49 -7.59 -6.04
CA VAL A 36 -5.61 -8.19 -7.05
C VAL A 36 -5.95 -7.71 -8.46
N GLN A 37 -7.24 -7.57 -8.79
CA GLN A 37 -7.67 -7.13 -10.12
C GLN A 37 -7.32 -5.66 -10.38
N GLU A 38 -7.53 -4.80 -9.39
CA GLU A 38 -7.14 -3.39 -9.46
C GLU A 38 -5.62 -3.22 -9.59
N THR A 39 -4.87 -4.05 -8.87
CA THR A 39 -3.40 -4.09 -8.94
C THR A 39 -2.93 -4.49 -10.34
N LEU A 40 -3.53 -5.52 -10.94
CA LEU A 40 -3.21 -5.96 -12.30
C LEU A 40 -3.57 -4.89 -13.33
N ALA A 41 -4.75 -4.27 -13.20
CA ALA A 41 -5.17 -3.19 -14.08
C ALA A 41 -4.22 -1.98 -14.01
N LEU A 42 -3.73 -1.64 -12.81
CA LEU A 42 -2.73 -0.60 -12.63
C LEU A 42 -1.40 -0.98 -13.30
N ALA A 43 -0.95 -2.22 -13.15
CA ALA A 43 0.27 -2.71 -13.78
C ALA A 43 0.19 -2.67 -15.31
N ASP A 44 -0.93 -3.09 -15.90
CA ASP A 44 -1.17 -3.03 -17.33
C ASP A 44 -1.21 -1.59 -17.85
N ARG A 45 -1.84 -0.68 -17.10
CA ARG A 45 -1.82 0.75 -17.42
C ARG A 45 -0.39 1.30 -17.45
N ILE A 46 0.42 1.03 -16.42
CA ILE A 46 1.81 1.48 -16.34
C ILE A 46 2.64 0.89 -17.50
N ARG A 47 2.44 -0.39 -17.80
CA ARG A 47 3.08 -1.06 -18.94
C ARG A 47 2.72 -0.38 -20.26
N GLY A 48 1.46 0.02 -20.44
CA GLY A 48 1.00 0.75 -21.62
C GLY A 48 1.62 2.15 -21.75
N LEU A 49 1.92 2.82 -20.63
CA LEU A 49 2.59 4.12 -20.62
C LEU A 49 4.11 4.03 -20.81
N THR A 50 4.70 2.85 -20.63
CA THR A 50 6.15 2.67 -20.70
C THR A 50 6.59 2.53 -22.16
N PRO A 51 7.46 3.41 -22.68
CA PRO A 51 7.94 3.32 -24.07
C PRO A 51 8.64 1.98 -24.32
N LYS A 52 8.24 1.29 -25.40
CA LYS A 52 8.86 0.03 -25.85
C LYS A 52 10.19 0.29 -26.57
N ARG A 53 11.18 0.83 -25.84
CA ARG A 53 12.55 1.03 -26.31
C ARG A 53 13.52 0.27 -25.42
N ARG A 54 14.71 -0.02 -25.94
CA ARG A 54 15.79 -0.62 -25.15
C ARG A 54 16.06 0.29 -23.94
N GLN A 55 15.82 -0.22 -22.74
CA GLN A 55 16.17 0.48 -21.51
C GLN A 55 17.60 0.11 -21.13
N THR A 56 18.37 1.09 -20.70
CA THR A 56 19.69 0.85 -20.10
C THR A 56 19.48 0.28 -18.70
N ASP A 57 20.27 -0.71 -18.33
CA ASP A 57 20.26 -1.27 -16.96
C ASP A 57 20.63 -0.16 -15.97
N SER A 58 19.69 0.19 -15.09
CA SER A 58 19.89 1.23 -14.08
C SER A 58 20.98 0.85 -13.06
N THR A 59 21.23 -0.44 -12.84
CA THR A 59 22.29 -0.89 -11.94
C THR A 59 23.67 -0.60 -12.51
N ALA A 60 23.83 -0.58 -13.83
CA ALA A 60 25.09 -0.17 -14.47
C ALA A 60 25.31 1.34 -14.29
N LEU A 61 24.26 2.15 -14.46
CA LEU A 61 24.33 3.61 -14.26
C LEU A 61 24.69 3.99 -12.81
N ILE A 62 24.11 3.30 -11.82
CA ILE A 62 24.41 3.54 -10.40
C ILE A 62 25.85 3.13 -10.05
N ARG A 63 26.38 2.07 -10.67
CA ARG A 63 27.79 1.67 -10.47
C ARG A 63 28.74 2.70 -11.07
N GLU A 64 28.47 3.15 -12.30
CA GLU A 64 29.27 4.19 -12.97
C GLU A 64 29.36 5.48 -12.14
N ASP A 65 28.23 5.93 -11.55
CA ASP A 65 28.19 7.13 -10.72
C ASP A 65 28.95 6.96 -9.39
N ARG A 66 28.94 5.76 -8.81
CA ARG A 66 29.65 5.46 -7.56
C ARG A 66 31.17 5.38 -7.74
N ASP A 67 31.61 4.93 -8.90
CA ASP A 67 33.03 4.72 -9.20
C ASP A 67 33.72 6.01 -9.71
N ARG A 68 32.99 7.13 -9.81
CA ARG A 68 33.52 8.49 -10.06
C ARG A 68 33.93 9.21 -8.78
#